data_AF-A0A510KV22-F1
#
_entry.id   AF-A0A510KV22-F1
#
_cell.length_a   1.000
_cell.length_b   1.000
_cell.length_c   1.000
_cell.angle_alpha   90.00
_cell.angle_beta   90.00
_cell.angle_gamma   90.00
#
_symmetry.space_group_name_H-M   'P 1'
#
loop_
_entity.id
_entity.type
_entity.pdbx_description
1 polymer ?
#
loop_
_entity_poly.entity_id
_entity_poly.type
_entity_poly.pdbx_seq_one_letter_code
_entity_poly.pdbx_strand_id
1 'polypeptide(L)'
;MIEKKIYYVWVGNAKKPDIFYKCLESWKKNLPDFEIIEINEKNFDMEKHLAKNRFFRECYERRLWAYVSDYMRVHFMYENSGIYVDTDMEIIKNLTPILEEKDSFFKNPENEKLKKMDFFIK
;
A
#
# COMPACT_ATOMS: atom_id res chain seq x y z
N MET A 1 -3.09 16.69 2.15
CA MET A 1 -4.25 15.83 2.44
C MET A 1 -3.97 14.49 1.77
N ILE A 2 -4.20 13.37 2.47
CA ILE A 2 -3.98 12.04 1.87
C ILE A 2 -5.13 11.78 0.89
N GLU A 3 -4.82 11.41 -0.34
CA GLU A 3 -5.84 11.13 -1.36
C GLU A 3 -6.58 9.82 -1.05
N LYS A 4 -7.84 9.73 -1.46
CA LYS A 4 -8.65 8.51 -1.31
C LYS A 4 -8.28 7.47 -2.37
N LYS A 5 -7.03 6.99 -2.30
CA LYS A 5 -6.46 5.99 -3.20
C LYS A 5 -5.82 4.87 -2.38
N ILE A 6 -6.10 3.64 -2.77
CA ILE A 6 -5.46 2.42 -2.26
C ILE A 6 -4.52 1.90 -3.33
N TYR A 7 -3.26 1.71 -2.97
CA TYR A 7 -2.25 1.10 -3.81
C TYR A 7 -1.86 -0.27 -3.27
N TYR A 8 -1.64 -1.22 -4.17
CA TYR A 8 -1.03 -2.50 -3.86
C TYR A 8 -0.09 -2.89 -5.01
N VAL A 9 0.94 -3.70 -4.75
CA VAL A 9 1.84 -4.18 -5.81
C VAL A 9 1.40 -5.56 -6.28
N TRP A 10 1.39 -5.77 -7.59
CA TRP A 10 1.31 -7.10 -8.20
C TRP A 10 2.17 -7.17 -9.46
N VAL A 11 3.26 -7.95 -9.39
CA VAL A 11 4.30 -8.05 -10.41
C VAL A 11 4.60 -9.51 -10.74
N GLY A 12 5.20 -9.77 -11.90
CA GLY A 12 5.59 -11.10 -12.36
C GLY A 12 4.47 -11.87 -13.08
N ASN A 13 3.33 -11.22 -13.36
CA ASN A 13 2.19 -11.76 -14.10
C ASN A 13 1.63 -13.10 -13.57
N ALA A 14 1.86 -13.41 -12.29
CA ALA A 14 1.28 -14.58 -11.66
C ALA A 14 -0.24 -14.39 -11.48
N LYS A 15 -1.00 -15.49 -11.45
CA LYS A 15 -2.41 -15.45 -11.06
C LYS A 15 -2.52 -15.02 -9.60
N LYS A 16 -3.39 -14.06 -9.30
CA LYS A 16 -3.68 -13.64 -7.93
C LYS A 16 -4.36 -14.79 -7.16
N PRO A 17 -3.93 -15.08 -5.92
CA PRO A 17 -4.52 -16.15 -5.11
C PRO A 17 -5.92 -15.74 -4.61
N ASP A 18 -6.73 -16.73 -4.20
CA ASP A 18 -8.10 -16.47 -3.71
C ASP A 18 -8.12 -15.56 -2.47
N ILE A 19 -7.07 -15.60 -1.64
CA ILE A 19 -6.94 -14.72 -0.48
C ILE A 19 -6.94 -13.24 -0.87
N PHE A 20 -6.27 -12.88 -1.98
CA PHE A 20 -6.27 -11.51 -2.47
C PHE A 20 -7.69 -11.04 -2.78
N TYR A 21 -8.51 -11.87 -3.41
CA TYR A 21 -9.88 -11.48 -3.74
C TYR A 21 -10.73 -11.29 -2.48
N LYS A 22 -10.52 -12.08 -1.43
CA LYS A 22 -11.17 -11.84 -0.13
C LYS A 22 -10.76 -10.49 0.47
N CYS A 23 -9.47 -10.18 0.47
CA CYS A 23 -8.94 -8.90 0.93
C CYS A 23 -9.49 -7.75 0.08
N LEU A 24 -9.48 -7.86 -1.25
CA LEU A 24 -10.00 -6.85 -2.17
C LEU A 24 -11.49 -6.54 -1.92
N GLU A 25 -12.32 -7.57 -1.67
CA GLU A 25 -13.73 -7.35 -1.34
C GLU A 25 -13.90 -6.64 0.01
N SER A 26 -13.03 -6.89 0.99
CA SER A 26 -13.01 -6.14 2.25
C SER A 26 -12.67 -4.66 2.02
N TRP A 27 -11.77 -4.35 1.09
CA TRP A 27 -11.38 -2.99 0.75
C TRP A 27 -12.54 -2.24 0.11
N LYS A 28 -13.15 -2.82 -0.94
CA LYS A 28 -14.31 -2.23 -1.63
C LYS A 28 -15.50 -2.00 -0.69
N LYS A 29 -15.75 -2.95 0.22
CA LYS A 29 -16.85 -2.86 1.18
C LYS A 29 -16.65 -1.71 2.17
N ASN A 30 -15.43 -1.52 2.67
CA ASN A 30 -15.16 -0.55 3.75
C ASN A 30 -14.72 0.82 3.24
N LEU A 31 -14.24 0.91 2.00
CA LEU A 31 -13.75 2.12 1.33
C LEU A 31 -14.40 2.30 -0.06
N PRO A 32 -15.73 2.43 -0.14
CA PRO A 32 -16.46 2.45 -1.42
C PRO A 32 -16.14 3.68 -2.28
N ASP A 33 -15.59 4.74 -1.69
CA ASP A 33 -15.21 5.99 -2.32
C ASP A 33 -13.71 6.11 -2.63
N PHE A 34 -12.93 5.04 -2.39
CA PHE A 34 -11.50 5.00 -2.70
C PHE A 34 -11.25 4.39 -4.07
N GLU A 35 -10.33 4.98 -4.83
CA GLU A 35 -9.81 4.36 -6.05
C GLU A 35 -8.79 3.27 -5.69
N ILE A 36 -8.89 2.09 -6.30
CA ILE A 36 -7.96 0.98 -6.06
C ILE A 36 -7.04 0.83 -7.28
N ILE A 37 -5.73 1.00 -7.07
CA ILE A 37 -4.72 1.04 -8.12
C ILE A 37 -3.71 -0.08 -7.88
N GLU A 38 -3.53 -0.93 -8.89
CA GLU A 38 -2.46 -1.93 -8.93
C GLU A 38 -1.18 -1.29 -9.45
N ILE A 39 -0.11 -1.35 -8.68
CA ILE A 39 1.24 -1.01 -9.13
C ILE A 39 1.85 -2.27 -9.77
N ASN A 40 2.19 -2.18 -11.05
CA ASN A 40 2.75 -3.26 -11.83
C ASN A 40 3.75 -2.73 -12.87
N GLU A 41 4.27 -3.61 -13.73
CA GLU A 41 5.28 -3.27 -14.73
C GLU A 41 4.79 -2.28 -15.82
N LYS A 42 3.49 -1.99 -15.89
CA LYS A 42 2.91 -1.07 -16.88
C LYS A 42 2.86 0.38 -16.39
N ASN A 43 2.84 0.60 -15.08
CA ASN A 43 2.73 1.94 -14.49
C ASN A 43 3.88 2.29 -13.52
N PHE A 44 4.81 1.37 -13.31
CA PHE A 44 6.09 1.64 -12.65
C PHE A 44 7.22 1.67 -13.69
N ASP A 45 8.11 2.66 -13.62
CA ASP A 45 9.24 2.83 -14.54
C ASP A 45 10.34 1.78 -14.29
N MET A 46 10.07 0.54 -14.70
CA MET A 46 10.94 -0.61 -14.48
C MET A 46 12.32 -0.38 -15.07
N GLU A 47 12.42 0.16 -16.28
CA GLU A 47 13.69 0.35 -16.99
C GLU A 47 14.63 1.27 -16.20
N LYS A 48 14.14 2.44 -15.79
CA LYS A 48 14.92 3.39 -14.98
C LYS A 48 15.39 2.77 -13.67
N HIS A 49 14.50 2.06 -12.96
CA HIS A 49 14.81 1.51 -11.65
C HIS A 49 15.75 0.29 -11.72
N LEU A 50 15.57 -0.59 -12.71
CA LEU A 50 16.47 -1.73 -12.98
C LEU A 50 17.86 -1.25 -13.40
N ALA A 51 17.97 -0.16 -14.15
CA ALA A 51 19.26 0.41 -14.53
C ALA A 51 19.99 1.02 -13.32
N LYS A 52 19.28 1.76 -12.46
CA LYS A 52 19.87 2.55 -11.37
C LYS A 52 20.13 1.79 -10.07
N ASN A 53 19.38 0.72 -9.79
CA ASN A 53 19.47 0.02 -8.51
C ASN A 53 19.82 -1.46 -8.70
N ARG A 54 21.04 -1.84 -8.29
CA ARG A 54 21.54 -3.22 -8.39
C ARG A 54 20.69 -4.20 -7.57
N PHE A 55 20.27 -3.83 -6.36
CA PHE A 55 19.45 -4.70 -5.50
C PHE A 55 18.09 -5.00 -6.15
N PHE A 56 17.40 -3.98 -6.65
CA PHE A 56 16.13 -4.13 -7.33
C PHE A 56 16.26 -5.01 -8.57
N ARG A 57 17.30 -4.78 -9.38
CA ARG A 57 17.60 -5.60 -10.55
C ARG A 57 17.84 -7.06 -10.20
N GLU A 58 18.71 -7.35 -9.23
CA GLU A 58 18.97 -8.73 -8.81
C GLU A 58 17.73 -9.42 -8.25
N CYS A 59 16.90 -8.70 -7.47
CA CYS A 59 15.64 -9.24 -6.96
C CYS A 59 14.65 -9.55 -8.08
N TYR A 60 14.52 -8.66 -9.06
CA TYR A 60 13.63 -8.84 -10.20
C TYR A 60 14.06 -10.00 -11.10
N GLU A 61 15.34 -10.07 -11.46
CA GLU A 61 15.91 -11.16 -12.28
C GLU A 61 15.75 -12.54 -11.62
N ARG A 62 15.90 -12.60 -10.29
CA ARG A 62 15.73 -13.81 -9.48
C ARG A 62 14.28 -14.07 -9.07
N ARG A 63 13.33 -13.22 -9.50
CA ARG A 63 11.89 -13.36 -9.21
C ARG A 63 11.57 -13.33 -7.71
N LEU A 64 12.33 -12.57 -6.94
CA LEU A 64 12.11 -12.38 -5.50
C LEU A 64 11.04 -11.31 -5.26
N TRP A 65 9.79 -11.65 -5.58
CA TRP A 65 8.69 -10.68 -5.71
C TRP A 65 8.37 -9.89 -4.43
N ALA A 66 8.60 -10.46 -3.24
CA ALA A 66 8.45 -9.73 -1.99
C ALA A 66 9.40 -8.52 -1.91
N TYR A 67 10.68 -8.70 -2.22
CA TYR A 67 11.66 -7.62 -2.22
C TYR A 67 11.45 -6.63 -3.38
N VAL A 68 10.96 -7.10 -4.52
CA VAL A 68 10.55 -6.22 -5.63
C VAL A 68 9.40 -5.32 -5.18
N SER A 69 8.40 -5.87 -4.49
CA SER A 69 7.29 -5.11 -3.92
C SER A 69 7.73 -4.09 -2.88
N ASP A 70 8.63 -4.47 -1.96
CA ASP A 70 9.19 -3.56 -0.95
C ASP A 70 9.88 -2.34 -1.58
N TYR A 71 10.62 -2.56 -2.67
CA TYR A 71 11.26 -1.48 -3.40
C TYR A 71 10.22 -0.59 -4.12
N MET A 72 9.29 -1.20 -4.85
CA MET A 72 8.29 -0.49 -5.65
C MET A 72 7.36 0.36 -4.78
N ARG A 73 6.90 -0.16 -3.62
CA ARG A 73 5.97 0.57 -2.75
C ARG A 73 6.58 1.89 -2.27
N VAL A 74 7.85 1.90 -1.86
CA VAL A 74 8.50 3.11 -1.34
C VAL A 74 8.68 4.15 -2.45
N HIS A 75 9.14 3.73 -3.62
CA HIS A 75 9.38 4.64 -4.74
C HIS A 75 8.09 5.20 -5.34
N PHE A 76 7.06 4.36 -5.48
CA PHE A 76 5.78 4.80 -6.02
C PHE A 76 5.07 5.77 -5.07
N MET A 77 5.04 5.46 -3.77
CA MET A 77 4.37 6.29 -2.76
C MET A 77 5.09 7.62 -2.49
N TYR A 78 6.37 7.74 -2.85
CA TYR A 78 7.08 9.03 -2.76
C TYR A 78 6.47 10.09 -3.68
N GLU A 79 5.97 9.68 -4.85
CA GLU A 79 5.42 10.58 -5.87
C GLU A 79 3.88 10.60 -5.86
N ASN A 80 3.25 9.64 -5.18
CA ASN A 80 1.80 9.44 -5.21
C ASN A 80 1.18 9.46 -3.81
N SER A 81 0.24 10.38 -3.59
CA SER A 81 -0.54 10.44 -2.34
C SER A 81 -1.57 9.31 -2.29
N GLY A 82 -1.78 8.76 -1.10
CA GLY A 82 -2.77 7.71 -0.83
C GLY A 82 -2.29 6.76 0.26
N ILE A 83 -2.81 5.53 0.26
CA ILE A 83 -2.51 4.49 1.24
C ILE A 83 -2.03 3.24 0.50
N TYR A 84 -0.93 2.65 0.96
CA TYR A 84 -0.48 1.35 0.49
C TYR A 84 -1.04 0.23 1.38
N VAL A 85 -1.49 -0.87 0.78
CA VAL A 85 -2.04 -2.04 1.49
C VAL A 85 -1.47 -3.33 0.90
N ASP A 86 -0.98 -4.22 1.76
CA ASP A 86 -0.51 -5.53 1.33
C ASP A 86 -1.68 -6.44 0.90
N THR A 87 -1.44 -7.29 -0.10
CA THR A 87 -2.48 -8.07 -0.80
C THR A 87 -3.13 -9.18 0.03
N ASP A 88 -2.61 -9.44 1.22
CA ASP A 88 -3.04 -10.43 2.19
C ASP A 88 -3.61 -9.82 3.47
N MET A 89 -3.87 -8.50 3.49
CA MET A 89 -4.49 -7.80 4.62
C MET A 89 -5.91 -7.34 4.33
N GLU A 90 -6.80 -7.51 5.30
CA GLU A 90 -8.17 -7.00 5.23
C GLU A 90 -8.27 -5.59 5.78
N ILE A 91 -9.11 -4.75 5.16
CA ILE A 91 -9.54 -3.48 5.74
C ILE A 91 -10.87 -3.74 6.43
N ILE A 92 -10.90 -3.56 7.75
CA ILE A 92 -12.07 -3.95 8.56
C ILE A 92 -13.01 -2.77 8.89
N LYS A 93 -12.59 -1.53 8.62
CA LYS A 93 -13.33 -0.28 8.89
C LYS A 93 -12.95 0.82 7.90
N ASN A 94 -13.81 1.83 7.75
CA ASN A 94 -13.54 2.99 6.90
C ASN A 94 -12.37 3.83 7.46
N LEU A 95 -11.41 4.18 6.60
CA LEU A 95 -10.20 4.93 6.95
C LEU A 95 -10.36 6.45 6.81
N THR A 96 -11.43 6.94 6.18
CA THR A 96 -11.69 8.39 6.00
C THR A 96 -11.57 9.19 7.31
N PRO A 97 -12.12 8.75 8.46
CA PRO A 97 -11.97 9.49 9.71
C PRO A 97 -10.52 9.73 10.09
N ILE A 98 -9.63 8.78 9.81
CA ILE A 98 -8.19 8.84 10.08
C ILE A 98 -7.49 9.82 9.15
N LEU A 99 -7.85 9.83 7.86
CA LEU A 99 -7.24 10.70 6.86
C LEU A 99 -7.66 12.17 7.00
N GLU A 100 -8.85 12.39 7.53
CA GLU A 100 -9.43 13.72 7.77
C GLU A 100 -9.11 14.25 9.18
N GLU A 101 -8.68 13.39 10.10
CA GLU A 101 -8.26 13.79 11.43
C GLU A 101 -7.04 14.72 11.34
N LYS A 102 -7.20 15.95 11.87
CA LYS A 102 -6.11 16.93 11.94
C LYS A 102 -5.13 16.65 13.07
N ASP A 103 -5.53 15.81 14.02
CA ASP A 103 -4.67 15.32 15.08
C ASP A 103 -3.77 14.23 14.50
N SER A 104 -2.46 14.43 14.58
CA SER A 104 -1.48 13.52 14.01
C SER A 104 -1.63 12.11 14.59
N PHE A 105 -1.71 11.10 13.71
CA PHE A 105 -1.69 9.68 14.09
C PHE A 105 -0.44 9.30 14.89
N PHE A 106 0.65 10.02 14.65
CA PHE A 106 1.87 9.98 15.43
C PHE A 106 1.96 11.27 16.23
N LYS A 107 1.82 11.19 17.55
CA LYS A 107 2.08 12.29 18.48
C LYS A 107 3.40 12.03 19.18
N ASN A 108 4.26 13.05 19.25
CA ASN A 108 5.44 13.03 20.10
C ASN A 108 4.98 12.80 21.56
N PRO A 109 5.55 11.85 22.32
CA PRO A 109 5.08 11.47 23.66
C PRO A 109 4.89 12.60 24.68
N GLU A 110 5.46 13.79 24.43
CA GLU A 110 5.37 14.93 25.34
C GLU A 110 3.98 15.59 25.42
N ASN A 111 3.01 15.21 24.57
CA ASN A 111 1.65 15.76 24.58
C ASN A 111 0.60 14.71 24.98
N GLU A 112 0.43 14.50 26.28
CA GLU A 112 -0.56 13.57 26.87
C GLU A 112 -2.02 14.01 26.68
N LYS A 113 -2.82 13.13 26.05
CA LYS A 113 -4.07 12.54 26.58
C LYS A 113 -4.61 11.51 25.57
N LEU A 114 -4.49 10.23 25.93
CA LEU A 114 -4.87 9.08 25.09
C LEU A 114 -6.40 8.97 24.92
N LYS A 115 -6.87 8.90 23.67
CA LYS A 115 -8.06 8.11 23.32
C LYS A 115 -7.58 6.77 22.78
N LYS A 116 -8.10 5.66 23.31
CA LYS A 116 -7.83 4.32 22.77
C LYS A 116 -8.40 4.25 21.35
N MET A 117 -7.53 3.99 20.37
CA MET A 117 -7.92 3.67 18.99
C MET A 117 -7.70 2.18 18.77
N ASP A 118 -8.78 1.46 18.46
CA ASP A 118 -8.71 0.05 18.08
C ASP A 118 -8.01 -0.06 16.71
N PHE A 119 -6.98 -0.89 16.62
CA PHE A 119 -6.18 -1.09 15.41
C PHE A 119 -7.06 -1.51 14.20
N PHE A 120 -6.80 -0.91 13.04
CA PHE A 120 -7.67 -0.91 11.86
C PHE A 120 -7.31 -1.96 10.79
N ILE A 121 -6.29 -2.78 11.03
CA ILE A 121 -5.73 -3.75 10.07
C ILE A 121 -5.47 -5.06 10.82
N LYS A 122 -5.96 -6.18 10.30
CA LYS A 122 -5.74 -7.53 10.83
C LYS A 122 -5.05 -8.40 9.77
#